data_AF-A0A950GVP3-F1
#
_entry.id   AF-A0A950GVP3-F1
#
_cell.length_a   1.000
_cell.length_b   1.000
_cell.length_c   1.000
_cell.angle_alpha   90.00
_cell.angle_beta   90.00
_cell.angle_gamma   90.00
#
_symmetry.space_group_name_H-M   'P 1'
#
loop_
_entity.id
_entity.type
_entity.pdbx_description
1 polymer ?
#
loop_
_entity_poly.entity_id
_entity_poly.type
_entity_poly.pdbx_seq_one_letter_code
_entity_poly.pdbx_strand_id
1 'polypeptide(L)'
;MSDALLWRLDDGGRSFRYLKIGHAKARAQVRREIERSRWLAARHMRVPHILRAHESAGFVAFLSQTVPGVVSTHAEFAPDILAEAIGRGLAMLHALAVADCPFDETL
;
A
#
# COMPACT_ATOMS: atom_id res chain seq x y z
N MET A 1 -1.30 5.36 15.41
CA MET A 1 -0.61 5.92 14.23
C MET A 1 0.77 5.31 14.16
N SER A 2 1.26 4.95 12.96
CA SER A 2 2.60 4.39 12.77
C SER A 2 3.65 5.49 12.89
N ASP A 3 4.76 5.24 13.59
CA ASP A 3 5.94 6.14 13.63
C ASP A 3 6.79 6.08 12.35
N ALA A 4 6.15 5.77 11.21
CA ALA A 4 6.83 5.70 9.92
C ALA A 4 6.73 7.07 9.25
N LEU A 5 7.85 7.52 8.70
CA LEU A 5 7.93 8.75 7.95
C LEU A 5 7.57 8.47 6.49
N LEU A 6 6.81 9.37 5.87
CA LEU A 6 6.34 9.27 4.49
C LEU A 6 6.68 10.55 3.73
N TRP A 7 7.33 10.41 2.58
CA TRP A 7 7.63 11.51 1.67
C TRP A 7 6.99 11.25 0.32
N ARG A 8 6.42 12.31 -0.25
CA ARG A 8 6.07 12.36 -1.67
C ARG A 8 7.24 12.97 -2.44
N LEU A 9 7.75 12.25 -3.42
CA LEU A 9 8.85 12.68 -4.28
C LEU A 9 8.29 13.05 -5.65
N ASP A 10 8.66 14.22 -6.16
CA ASP A 10 8.34 14.67 -7.51
C ASP A 10 9.49 14.34 -8.46
N ASP A 11 9.19 13.60 -9.52
CA ASP A 11 10.13 13.17 -10.57
C ASP A 11 10.10 14.15 -11.77
N GLY A 12 10.09 15.45 -11.48
CA GLY A 12 10.02 16.51 -12.49
C GLY A 12 8.70 16.51 -13.28
N GLY A 13 7.57 16.27 -12.61
CA GLY A 13 6.23 16.35 -13.20
C GLY A 13 5.77 15.12 -13.98
N ARG A 14 6.59 14.07 -14.12
CA ARG A 14 6.22 12.84 -14.86
C ARG A 14 5.34 11.89 -14.04
N SER A 15 5.67 11.72 -12.76
CA SER A 15 4.89 10.93 -11.81
C SER A 15 5.37 11.18 -10.40
N PHE A 16 4.48 11.06 -9.40
CA PHE A 16 4.90 11.03 -8.01
C PHE A 16 5.39 9.64 -7.60
N ARG A 17 6.36 9.60 -6.69
CA ARG A 17 6.78 8.40 -5.98
C ARG A 17 6.63 8.63 -4.49
N TYR A 18 6.54 7.55 -3.72
CA TYR A 18 6.43 7.63 -2.27
C TYR A 18 7.54 6.83 -1.60
N LEU A 19 8.30 7.50 -0.73
CA LEU A 19 9.30 6.89 0.14
C LEU A 19 8.70 6.75 1.53
N LYS A 20 8.69 5.55 2.08
CA LYS A 20 8.30 5.29 3.46
C LYS A 20 9.49 4.72 4.23
N ILE A 21 9.76 5.24 5.43
CA ILE A 21 10.85 4.80 6.31
C ILE A 21 10.29 4.50 7.69
N GLY A 22 10.60 3.33 8.22
CA GLY A 22 10.27 2.91 9.58
C GLY A 22 11.51 2.70 10.43
N HIS A 23 11.57 3.36 11.59
CA HIS A 23 12.57 3.16 12.64
C HIS A 23 11.97 2.40 13.83
N ALA A 24 12.82 1.84 14.69
CA ALA A 24 12.40 1.16 15.94
C ALA A 24 11.18 0.22 15.73
N LYS A 25 10.07 0.49 16.41
CA LYS A 25 8.82 -0.30 16.34
C LYS A 25 8.15 -0.26 14.96
N ALA A 26 8.35 0.80 14.18
CA ALA A 26 7.80 0.93 12.83
C ALA A 26 8.54 0.05 11.80
N ARG A 27 9.74 -0.46 12.09
CA ARG A 27 10.48 -1.37 11.20
C ARG A 27 9.64 -2.60 10.82
N ALA A 28 9.03 -3.23 11.81
CA ALA A 28 8.21 -4.42 11.59
C ALA A 28 6.95 -4.11 10.76
N GLN A 29 6.35 -2.93 10.96
CA GLN A 29 5.17 -2.50 10.20
C GLN A 29 5.52 -2.24 8.73
N VAL A 30 6.61 -1.53 8.46
CA VAL A 30 7.07 -1.25 7.09
C VAL A 30 7.50 -2.54 6.38
N ARG A 31 8.16 -3.48 7.08
CA ARG A 31 8.48 -4.80 6.52
C ARG A 31 7.22 -5.56 6.08
N ARG A 32 6.24 -5.64 6.97
CA ARG A 32 4.93 -6.28 6.70
C ARG A 32 4.19 -5.65 5.52
N GLU A 33 4.28 -4.34 5.38
CA GLU A 33 3.68 -3.60 4.26
C GLU A 33 4.38 -3.90 2.92
N ILE A 34 5.71 -4.01 2.91
CA ILE A 34 6.48 -4.42 1.72
C ILE A 34 6.05 -5.83 1.28
N GLU A 35 5.99 -6.78 2.21
CA GLU A 35 5.61 -8.17 1.96
C GLU A 35 4.18 -8.27 1.41
N ARG A 36 3.21 -7.64 2.10
CA ARG A 36 1.80 -7.64 1.69
C ARG A 36 1.60 -6.96 0.34
N SER A 37 2.24 -5.81 0.10
CA SER A 37 2.12 -5.09 -1.17
C SER A 37 2.66 -5.91 -2.34
N ARG A 38 3.81 -6.57 -2.17
CA ARG A 38 4.37 -7.47 -3.20
C ARG A 38 3.47 -8.67 -3.48
N TRP A 39 2.93 -9.29 -2.43
CA TRP A 39 2.04 -10.44 -2.56
C TRP A 39 0.72 -10.10 -3.27
N LEU A 40 0.13 -8.94 -2.96
CA LEU A 40 -1.06 -8.41 -3.62
C LEU A 40 -0.78 -8.02 -5.09
N ALA A 41 0.34 -7.35 -5.36
CA ALA A 41 0.72 -6.96 -6.71
C ALA A 41 0.92 -8.18 -7.63
N ALA A 42 1.50 -9.28 -7.11
CA ALA A 42 1.63 -10.54 -7.84
C ALA A 42 0.29 -11.20 -8.19
N ARG A 43 -0.81 -10.77 -7.55
CA ARG A 43 -2.19 -11.20 -7.80
C ARG A 43 -3.02 -10.15 -8.53
N HIS A 44 -2.36 -9.22 -9.23
CA HIS A 44 -2.97 -8.16 -10.03
C HIS A 44 -3.88 -7.20 -9.24
N MET A 45 -3.75 -7.16 -7.91
CA MET A 45 -4.45 -6.17 -7.09
C MET A 45 -3.82 -4.79 -7.30
N ARG A 46 -4.67 -3.76 -7.36
CA ARG A 46 -4.23 -2.36 -7.48
C ARG A 46 -3.69 -1.85 -6.13
N VAL A 47 -2.41 -2.08 -5.90
CA VAL A 47 -1.64 -1.60 -4.74
C VAL A 47 -0.41 -0.82 -5.20
N PRO A 48 0.24 0.00 -4.33
CA PRO A 48 1.50 0.65 -4.69
C PRO A 48 2.55 -0.38 -5.11
N HIS A 49 3.12 -0.21 -6.31
CA HIS A 49 4.20 -1.07 -6.77
C HIS A 49 5.50 -0.70 -6.07
N ILE A 50 6.09 -1.64 -5.33
CA ILE A 50 7.36 -1.44 -4.62
C ILE A 50 8.52 -1.48 -5.62
N LEU A 51 9.11 -0.31 -5.90
CA LEU A 51 10.24 -0.15 -6.82
C LEU A 51 11.57 -0.55 -6.19
N ARG A 52 11.74 -0.24 -4.91
CA ARG A 52 12.94 -0.55 -4.14
C ARG A 52 12.57 -0.74 -2.68
N ALA A 53 13.20 -1.70 -2.03
CA ALA A 53 13.14 -1.86 -0.58
C ALA A 53 14.57 -1.89 -0.04
N HIS A 54 14.75 -1.43 1.19
CA HIS A 54 16.01 -1.48 1.91
C HIS A 54 15.74 -1.83 3.36
N GLU A 55 16.60 -2.68 3.92
CA GLU A 55 16.57 -3.02 5.33
C GLU A 55 17.99 -3.01 5.88
N SER A 56 18.15 -2.36 7.04
CA SER A 56 19.38 -2.35 7.83
C SER A 56 19.05 -2.55 9.31
N ALA A 57 20.09 -2.53 10.16
CA ALA A 57 19.92 -2.56 11.62
C ALA A 57 19.12 -1.35 12.15
N GLY A 58 19.22 -0.18 11.50
CA GLY A 58 18.61 1.07 11.98
C GLY A 58 17.20 1.35 11.45
N PHE A 59 16.87 0.86 10.25
CA PHE A 59 15.60 1.18 9.60
C PHE A 59 15.19 0.18 8.52
N VAL A 60 13.90 0.22 8.16
CA VAL A 60 13.34 -0.43 6.97
C VAL A 60 12.71 0.65 6.11
N ALA A 61 12.94 0.63 4.81
CA ALA A 61 12.40 1.61 3.88
C ALA A 61 11.94 0.98 2.57
N PHE A 62 10.99 1.64 1.90
CA PHE A 62 10.66 1.35 0.51
C PHE A 62 10.34 2.60 -0.28
N LEU A 63 10.64 2.54 -1.58
CA LEU A 63 10.18 3.47 -2.60
C LEU A 63 9.10 2.77 -3.42
N SER A 64 7.98 3.46 -3.66
CA SER A 64 6.85 2.94 -4.44
C SER A 64 6.39 3.92 -5.53
N GLN A 65 5.72 3.37 -6.55
CA GLN A 65 4.96 4.17 -7.52
C GLN A 65 3.70 4.76 -6.87
N THR A 66 3.26 5.92 -7.37
CA THR A 66 1.92 6.43 -7.04
C THR A 66 0.83 5.49 -7.51
N VAL A 67 -0.24 5.36 -6.73
CA VAL A 67 -1.51 4.80 -7.21
C VAL A 67 -2.32 5.97 -7.78
N PRO A 68 -2.60 6.02 -9.10
CA PRO A 68 -3.34 7.12 -9.69
C PRO A 68 -4.78 7.16 -9.16
N GLY A 69 -5.24 8.35 -8.80
CA GLY A 69 -6.59 8.60 -8.32
C GLY A 69 -6.64 9.62 -7.20
N VAL A 70 -7.83 9.77 -6.63
CA VAL A 70 -8.09 10.60 -5.44
C VAL A 70 -8.52 9.65 -4.32
N VAL A 71 -8.08 9.92 -3.09
CA VAL A 71 -8.55 9.16 -1.93
C VAL A 71 -10.06 9.36 -1.77
N SER A 72 -10.81 8.29 -1.45
CA SER A 72 -12.28 8.34 -1.42
C SER A 72 -12.84 9.42 -0.49
N THR A 73 -12.14 9.73 0.60
CA THR A 73 -12.51 10.78 1.56
C THR A 73 -12.36 12.21 1.05
N HIS A 74 -11.65 12.41 -0.08
CA HIS A 74 -11.47 13.71 -0.73
C HIS A 74 -12.10 13.73 -2.14
N ALA A 75 -12.82 12.67 -2.51
CA ALA A 75 -13.41 12.57 -3.83
C ALA A 75 -14.80 13.24 -3.85
N GLU A 76 -15.03 14.11 -4.83
CA GLU A 76 -16.28 14.84 -5.02
C GLU A 76 -17.28 14.03 -5.87
N PHE A 77 -17.54 12.79 -5.47
CA PHE A 77 -18.54 11.91 -6.11
C PHE A 77 -19.76 11.72 -5.21
N ALA A 78 -20.89 11.34 -5.82
CA ALA A 78 -22.08 10.97 -5.08
C ALA A 78 -21.81 9.73 -4.17
N PRO A 79 -22.41 9.67 -2.96
CA PRO A 79 -22.10 8.61 -2.00
C PRO A 79 -22.37 7.19 -2.50
N ASP A 80 -23.39 7.00 -3.33
CA ASP A 80 -23.75 5.73 -3.97
C ASP A 80 -22.66 5.25 -4.93
N ILE A 81 -22.10 6.14 -5.75
CA ILE A 81 -20.97 5.84 -6.65
C ILE A 81 -19.74 5.43 -5.84
N LEU A 82 -19.44 6.14 -4.75
CA LEU A 82 -18.31 5.80 -3.86
C LEU A 82 -18.51 4.44 -3.19
N ALA A 83 -19.71 4.19 -2.65
CA ALA A 83 -20.05 2.92 -2.00
C ALA A 83 -19.93 1.74 -2.97
N GLU A 84 -20.42 1.90 -4.21
CA GLU A 84 -20.30 0.87 -5.23
C GLU A 84 -18.83 0.60 -5.59
N ALA A 85 -18.03 1.65 -5.79
CA ALA A 85 -16.60 1.52 -6.10
C ALA A 85 -15.81 0.84 -4.98
N ILE A 86 -16.07 1.20 -3.71
CA ILE A 86 -15.48 0.56 -2.54
C ILE A 86 -15.91 -0.91 -2.47
N GLY A 87 -17.20 -1.18 -2.65
CA GLY A 87 -17.77 -2.53 -2.65
C GLY A 87 -17.12 -3.44 -3.68
N ARG A 88 -16.91 -2.96 -4.92
CA ARG A 88 -16.17 -3.69 -5.96
C ARG A 88 -14.72 -3.97 -5.55
N GLY A 89 -14.02 -2.97 -4.99
CA GLY A 89 -12.64 -3.15 -4.52
C GLY A 89 -12.53 -4.21 -3.41
N LEU A 90 -13.45 -4.20 -2.46
CA LEU A 90 -13.52 -5.21 -1.39
C LEU A 90 -13.88 -6.60 -1.93
N ALA A 91 -14.84 -6.70 -2.84
CA ALA A 91 -15.21 -7.96 -3.47
C ALA A 91 -14.03 -8.58 -4.23
N MET A 92 -13.25 -7.77 -4.96
CA MET A 92 -12.03 -8.24 -5.64
C MET A 92 -10.99 -8.78 -4.64
N LEU A 93 -10.79 -8.09 -3.52
CA LEU A 93 -9.86 -8.54 -2.48
C LEU A 93 -10.32 -9.86 -1.84
N HIS A 94 -11.61 -9.98 -1.53
CA HIS A 94 -12.18 -11.19 -0.92
C HIS A 94 -12.32 -12.37 -1.88
N ALA A 95 -12.20 -12.14 -3.19
CA ALA A 95 -12.17 -13.21 -4.18
C ALA A 95 -10.81 -13.94 -4.24
N LEU A 96 -9.76 -13.42 -3.59
CA LEU A 96 -8.47 -14.11 -3.50
C LEU A 96 -8.60 -15.37 -2.63
N ALA A 97 -8.02 -16.48 -3.09
CA ALA A 97 -8.02 -17.73 -2.34
C ALA A 97 -7.23 -17.56 -1.03
N VAL A 98 -7.91 -17.71 0.11
CA VAL A 98 -7.30 -17.55 1.44
C VAL A 98 -6.16 -18.56 1.67
N ALA A 99 -6.24 -19.75 1.08
CA ALA A 99 -5.21 -20.77 1.16
C ALA A 99 -3.85 -20.31 0.57
N ASP A 100 -3.86 -19.32 -0.31
CA ASP A 100 -2.65 -18.75 -0.93
C ASP A 100 -2.09 -17.55 -0.15
N CYS A 101 -2.75 -17.13 0.93
CA CYS A 101 -2.34 -16.00 1.76
C CYS A 101 -1.38 -16.47 2.86
N PRO A 102 -0.10 -16.05 2.84
CA PRO A 102 0.88 -16.43 3.85
C PRO A 102 0.78 -15.58 5.13
N PHE A 103 -0.16 -14.63 5.16
CA PHE A 103 -0.34 -13.70 6.28
C PHE A 103 -1.51 -14.18 7.11
N ASP A 104 -1.21 -14.65 8.32
CA ASP A 104 -2.22 -14.95 9.32
C ASP A 104 -2.66 -13.64 10.00
N GLU A 105 -3.95 -13.35 9.89
CA GLU A 105 -4.63 -12.23 10.53
C GLU A 105 -5.81 -12.74 11.37
N THR A 106 -5.81 -14.04 11.69
CA THR A 106 -6.71 -14.57 12.72
C THR A 106 -6.27 -14.03 14.07
N LEU A 107 -7.24 -13.48 14.82
CA LEU A 107 -7.04 -12.90 16.14
C LEU A 107 -6.97 -13.97 17.22
#